data_AF-A0A8S4SFQ9-F1
#
_entry.id   AF-A0A8S4SFQ9-F1
#
_cell.length_a   1.000
_cell.length_b   1.000
_cell.length_c   1.000
_cell.angle_alpha   90.00
_cell.angle_beta   90.00
_cell.angle_gamma   90.00
#
_symmetry.space_group_name_H-M   'P 1'
#
loop_
_entity.id
_entity.type
_entity.pdbx_description
1 polymer ?
#
loop_
_entity_poly.entity_id
_entity_poly.type
_entity_poly.pdbx_seq_one_letter_code
_entity_poly.pdbx_strand_id
1 'polypeptide(L)'
;MYRGSALSILMFDEVFHFRLIWIEALQMIFIVGSACMAALGFMLLCLGCLTTGATRQKVYRAWRARVGGRISCAVFMIITYILTFVWLLLLGFLVITTFLFTIFWKLCSKPKNIEHSTCIDFTQFDFMFPSSVKQEDLKICEAHKIKLFCKDYVEKAEFMFILAMVSCLLVILSLVHYLMCLSANYAHIRDHEKFQELQELQYLTNPDLHASKDRF
;
A
#
# COMPACT_ATOMS: atom_id res chain seq x y z
N MET A 1 -1.99 -3.84 11.42
CA MET A 1 -3.21 -4.35 10.74
C MET A 1 -3.74 -5.66 11.33
N TYR A 2 -2.92 -6.73 11.48
CA TYR A 2 -3.39 -8.02 12.04
C TYR A 2 -4.03 -7.91 13.44
N ARG A 3 -3.33 -7.31 14.42
CA ARG A 3 -3.89 -7.11 15.76
C ARG A 3 -5.14 -6.21 15.78
N GLY A 4 -5.17 -5.16 14.96
CA GLY A 4 -6.32 -4.25 14.89
C GLY A 4 -7.57 -4.94 14.33
N SER A 5 -7.43 -5.69 13.24
CA SER A 5 -8.52 -6.49 12.67
C SER A 5 -8.95 -7.64 13.59
N ALA A 6 -8.03 -8.27 14.32
CA ALA A 6 -8.37 -9.29 15.31
C ALA A 6 -9.18 -8.70 16.48
N LEU A 7 -8.79 -7.51 16.96
CA LEU A 7 -9.56 -6.77 17.96
C LEU A 7 -10.93 -6.36 17.43
N SER A 8 -11.04 -5.96 16.16
CA SER A 8 -12.34 -5.67 15.54
C SER A 8 -13.22 -6.91 15.44
N ILE A 9 -12.68 -8.07 15.05
CA ILE A 9 -13.43 -9.34 15.03
C ILE A 9 -13.92 -9.68 16.44
N LEU A 10 -13.05 -9.63 17.45
CA LEU A 10 -13.41 -9.90 18.84
C LEU A 10 -14.45 -8.92 19.36
N MET A 11 -14.36 -7.64 18.97
CA MET A 11 -15.38 -6.65 19.29
C MET A 11 -16.74 -7.02 18.68
N PHE A 12 -16.79 -7.40 17.39
CA PHE A 12 -18.05 -7.80 16.75
C PHE A 12 -18.60 -9.12 17.31
N ASP A 13 -17.76 -10.08 17.68
CA ASP A 13 -18.17 -11.37 18.23
C ASP A 13 -18.62 -11.26 19.70
N GLU A 14 -17.87 -10.55 20.54
CA GLU A 14 -18.18 -10.45 21.98
C GLU A 14 -19.22 -9.39 22.33
N VAL A 15 -19.30 -8.30 21.54
CA VAL A 15 -20.21 -7.18 21.84
C VAL A 15 -21.50 -7.27 21.03
N PHE A 16 -21.41 -7.63 19.76
CA PHE A 16 -22.55 -7.68 18.84
C PHE A 16 -23.00 -9.10 18.48
N HIS A 17 -22.36 -10.13 19.05
CA HIS A 17 -22.65 -11.56 18.79
C HIS A 17 -22.68 -11.92 17.30
N PHE A 18 -21.82 -11.28 16.50
CA PHE A 18 -21.81 -11.38 15.05
C PHE A 18 -20.47 -11.89 14.51
N ARG A 19 -20.49 -13.03 13.82
CA ARG A 19 -19.28 -13.64 13.23
C ARG A 19 -19.03 -13.19 11.80
N LEU A 20 -17.92 -12.48 11.60
CA LEU A 20 -17.45 -12.02 10.30
C LEU A 20 -16.39 -12.96 9.69
N ILE A 21 -16.83 -14.09 9.15
CA ILE A 21 -15.97 -15.14 8.54
C ILE A 21 -15.08 -14.58 7.40
N TRP A 22 -15.54 -13.55 6.69
CA TRP A 22 -14.79 -12.93 5.60
C TRP A 22 -13.53 -12.16 6.04
N ILE A 23 -13.48 -11.71 7.31
CA ILE A 23 -12.36 -10.90 7.80
C ILE A 23 -11.13 -11.76 8.10
N GLU A 24 -11.30 -13.02 8.51
CA GLU A 24 -10.19 -13.96 8.69
C GLU A 24 -9.46 -14.23 7.36
N ALA A 25 -10.20 -14.39 6.27
CA ALA A 25 -9.61 -14.55 4.94
C ALA A 25 -8.82 -13.30 4.51
N LEU A 26 -9.34 -12.10 4.81
CA LEU A 26 -8.65 -10.83 4.58
C LEU A 26 -7.35 -10.72 5.39
N GLN A 27 -7.34 -11.14 6.66
CA GLN A 27 -6.14 -11.13 7.49
C GLN A 27 -5.02 -11.97 6.90
N MET A 28 -5.34 -13.17 6.41
CA MET A 28 -4.36 -14.06 5.78
C MET A 28 -3.78 -13.45 4.50
N ILE A 29 -4.63 -12.82 3.68
CA ILE A 29 -4.19 -12.11 2.47
C ILE A 29 -3.25 -10.96 2.83
N PHE A 30 -3.53 -10.20 3.89
CA PHE A 30 -2.65 -9.11 4.32
C PHE A 30 -1.30 -9.61 4.84
N ILE A 31 -1.26 -10.72 5.59
CA ILE A 31 -0.01 -11.30 6.09
C ILE A 31 0.86 -11.75 4.92
N VAL A 32 0.31 -12.58 4.04
CA VAL A 32 1.04 -13.10 2.88
C VAL A 32 1.45 -11.96 1.94
N GLY A 33 0.54 -11.02 1.69
CA GLY A 33 0.81 -9.83 0.88
C GLY A 33 1.96 -8.99 1.46
N SER A 34 2.02 -8.80 2.78
CA SER A 34 3.08 -8.03 3.43
C SER A 34 4.46 -8.72 3.33
N ALA A 35 4.51 -10.05 3.42
CA ALA A 35 5.73 -10.82 3.25
C ALA A 35 6.24 -10.77 1.80
N CYS A 36 5.36 -10.96 0.82
CA CYS A 36 5.68 -10.78 -0.59
C CYS A 36 6.19 -9.36 -0.88
N MET A 37 5.57 -8.35 -0.27
CA MET A 37 5.96 -6.96 -0.42
C MET A 37 7.32 -6.63 0.18
N ALA A 38 7.67 -7.20 1.34
CA ALA A 38 9.00 -7.06 1.91
C ALA A 38 10.07 -7.69 0.99
N ALA A 39 9.80 -8.87 0.44
CA ALA A 39 10.69 -9.54 -0.51
C ALA A 39 10.84 -8.74 -1.82
N LEU A 40 9.72 -8.23 -2.36
CA LEU A 40 9.74 -7.34 -3.53
C LEU A 40 10.51 -6.06 -3.23
N GLY A 41 10.25 -5.39 -2.12
CA GLY A 41 10.96 -4.18 -1.71
C GLY A 41 12.47 -4.41 -1.58
N PHE A 42 12.89 -5.53 -1.00
CA PHE A 42 14.31 -5.91 -0.92
C PHE A 42 14.91 -6.16 -2.31
N MET A 43 14.21 -6.89 -3.18
CA MET A 43 14.66 -7.10 -4.56
C MET A 43 14.79 -5.79 -5.34
N LEU A 44 13.83 -4.88 -5.20
CA LEU A 44 13.84 -3.56 -5.85
C LEU A 44 14.98 -2.67 -5.31
N LEU A 45 15.28 -2.76 -4.01
CA LEU A 45 16.42 -2.07 -3.39
C LEU A 45 17.74 -2.59 -3.98
N CYS A 46 17.93 -3.91 -4.04
CA CYS A 46 19.10 -4.52 -4.66
C CYS A 46 19.24 -4.09 -6.13
N LEU A 47 18.14 -4.10 -6.89
CA LEU A 47 18.14 -3.66 -8.29
C LEU A 47 18.51 -2.18 -8.40
N GLY A 48 17.98 -1.33 -7.52
CA GLY A 48 18.34 0.08 -7.41
C GLY A 48 19.85 0.27 -7.25
N CYS A 49 20.46 -0.40 -6.27
CA CYS A 49 21.90 -0.37 -6.02
C CYS A 49 22.73 -0.91 -7.18
N LEU A 50 22.25 -1.92 -7.90
CA LEU A 50 22.94 -2.50 -9.06
C LEU A 50 22.87 -1.60 -10.30
N THR A 51 21.81 -0.79 -10.43
CA THR A 51 21.63 0.15 -11.54
C THR A 51 22.44 1.43 -11.42
N THR A 52 22.83 1.86 -10.20
CA THR A 52 23.69 3.02 -9.96
C THR A 52 25.15 2.77 -10.37
N GLY A 53 25.44 2.99 -11.66
CA GLY A 53 26.73 3.48 -12.19
C GLY A 53 27.96 2.57 -12.13
N ALA A 54 28.43 2.18 -10.96
CA ALA A 54 29.77 1.59 -10.78
C ALA A 54 29.86 0.12 -11.23
N THR A 55 28.77 -0.64 -11.17
CA THR A 55 28.75 -2.08 -11.51
C THR A 55 28.45 -2.33 -13.00
N ARG A 56 27.79 -1.38 -13.68
CA ARG A 56 27.34 -1.50 -15.08
C ARG A 56 28.50 -1.62 -16.07
N GLN A 57 29.67 -1.03 -15.75
CA GLN A 57 30.85 -1.11 -16.62
C GLN A 57 31.60 -2.44 -16.56
N LYS A 58 31.49 -3.21 -15.46
CA LYS A 58 32.26 -4.45 -15.27
C LYS A 58 31.53 -5.73 -15.69
N VAL A 59 30.19 -5.78 -15.64
CA VAL A 59 29.44 -7.05 -15.78
C VAL A 59 28.63 -7.16 -17.09
N TYR A 60 28.12 -6.06 -17.65
CA TYR A 60 27.15 -6.11 -18.76
C TYR A 60 27.76 -5.63 -20.10
N ARG A 61 28.75 -6.37 -20.62
CA ARG A 61 29.42 -6.10 -21.92
C ARG A 61 28.68 -6.68 -23.15
N ALA A 62 27.64 -7.50 -22.96
CA ALA A 62 26.95 -8.23 -24.04
C ALA A 62 25.67 -7.53 -24.50
N TRP A 63 25.38 -7.38 -25.80
CA TRP A 63 24.15 -6.77 -26.37
C TRP A 63 22.83 -7.19 -25.67
N ARG A 64 22.71 -8.46 -25.27
CA ARG A 64 21.55 -9.03 -24.55
C ARG A 64 21.25 -8.34 -23.20
N ALA A 65 22.29 -7.78 -22.57
CA ALA A 65 22.24 -6.95 -21.37
C ALA A 65 21.41 -5.66 -21.53
N ARG A 66 21.59 -4.98 -22.68
CA ARG A 66 20.98 -3.66 -22.96
C ARG A 66 19.49 -3.80 -23.26
N VAL A 67 19.11 -4.84 -24.02
CA VAL A 67 17.71 -5.17 -24.32
C VAL A 67 16.96 -5.64 -23.06
N GLY A 68 17.64 -6.43 -22.20
CA GLY A 68 17.07 -6.85 -20.91
C GLY A 68 16.80 -5.69 -19.96
N GLY A 69 17.64 -4.64 -19.96
CA GLY A 69 17.46 -3.47 -19.10
C GLY A 69 16.17 -2.68 -19.38
N ARG A 70 15.80 -2.50 -20.65
CA ARG A 70 14.57 -1.77 -21.03
C ARG A 70 13.31 -2.57 -20.70
N ILE A 71 13.28 -3.85 -21.05
CA ILE A 71 12.14 -4.74 -20.79
C ILE A 71 11.96 -4.89 -19.27
N SER A 72 13.05 -5.09 -18.54
CA SER A 72 13.04 -5.14 -17.07
C SER A 72 12.50 -3.85 -16.47
N CYS A 73 13.02 -2.68 -16.87
CA CYS A 73 12.56 -1.39 -16.36
C CYS A 73 11.07 -1.14 -16.68
N ALA A 74 10.62 -1.45 -17.89
CA ALA A 74 9.20 -1.33 -18.27
C ALA A 74 8.30 -2.24 -17.45
N VAL A 75 8.69 -3.50 -17.24
CA VAL A 75 7.95 -4.46 -16.41
C VAL A 75 7.88 -3.99 -14.96
N PHE A 76 9.00 -3.54 -14.37
CA PHE A 76 9.02 -3.00 -13.01
C PHE A 76 8.19 -1.72 -12.86
N MET A 77 8.16 -0.85 -13.87
CA MET A 77 7.26 0.32 -13.87
C MET A 77 5.80 -0.11 -13.84
N ILE A 78 5.38 -1.05 -14.69
CA ILE A 78 3.99 -1.53 -14.73
C ILE A 78 3.60 -2.18 -13.40
N ILE A 79 4.46 -3.06 -12.86
CA ILE A 79 4.22 -3.72 -11.57
C ILE A 79 4.10 -2.68 -10.45
N THR A 80 5.03 -1.73 -10.36
CA THR A 80 5.04 -0.69 -9.33
C THR A 80 3.79 0.21 -9.44
N TYR A 81 3.34 0.49 -10.66
CA TYR A 81 2.14 1.29 -10.91
C TYR A 81 0.87 0.59 -10.44
N ILE A 82 0.68 -0.68 -10.81
CA ILE A 82 -0.46 -1.49 -10.34
C ILE A 82 -0.44 -1.58 -8.81
N LEU A 83 0.73 -1.82 -8.24
CA LEU A 83 0.90 -1.92 -6.81
C LEU A 83 0.55 -0.61 -6.09
N THR A 84 0.97 0.53 -6.63
CA THR A 84 0.59 1.86 -6.11
C THR A 84 -0.93 2.03 -6.10
N PHE A 85 -1.62 1.62 -7.17
CA PHE A 85 -3.08 1.68 -7.24
C PHE A 85 -3.76 0.79 -6.18
N VAL A 86 -3.27 -0.43 -5.99
CA VAL A 86 -3.76 -1.34 -4.95
C VAL A 86 -3.60 -0.73 -3.56
N TRP A 87 -2.43 -0.15 -3.26
CA TRP A 87 -2.20 0.51 -1.97
C TRP A 87 -3.06 1.76 -1.76
N LEU A 88 -3.38 2.51 -2.81
CA LEU A 88 -4.32 3.63 -2.73
C LEU A 88 -5.74 3.17 -2.38
N LEU A 89 -6.21 2.05 -2.95
CA LEU A 89 -7.50 1.48 -2.58
C LEU A 89 -7.51 1.01 -1.11
N LEU A 90 -6.43 0.37 -0.67
CA LEU A 90 -6.27 -0.05 0.73
C LEU A 90 -6.24 1.14 1.69
N LEU A 91 -5.57 2.23 1.31
CA LEU A 91 -5.59 3.48 2.07
C LEU A 91 -7.02 4.00 2.19
N GLY A 92 -7.79 4.04 1.09
CA GLY A 92 -9.19 4.46 1.12
C GLY A 92 -10.04 3.65 2.11
N PHE A 93 -9.90 2.32 2.09
CA PHE A 93 -10.57 1.44 3.05
C PHE A 93 -10.14 1.70 4.50
N LEU A 94 -8.84 1.91 4.74
CA LEU A 94 -8.30 2.22 6.05
C LEU A 94 -8.78 3.58 6.57
N VAL A 95 -8.92 4.59 5.71
CA VAL A 95 -9.49 5.91 6.08
C VAL A 95 -10.91 5.72 6.60
N ILE A 96 -11.75 5.02 5.84
CA ILE A 96 -13.14 4.76 6.22
C ILE A 96 -13.19 4.02 7.55
N THR A 97 -12.41 2.94 7.69
CA THR A 97 -12.38 2.15 8.93
C THR A 97 -11.92 2.99 10.12
N THR A 98 -10.85 3.78 9.96
CA THR A 98 -10.34 4.66 11.03
C THR A 98 -11.40 5.68 11.43
N PHE A 99 -12.09 6.28 10.46
CA PHE A 99 -13.17 7.23 10.72
C PHE A 99 -14.31 6.62 11.54
N LEU A 100 -14.71 5.37 11.24
CA LEU A 100 -15.72 4.66 12.04
C LEU A 100 -15.28 4.45 13.50
N PHE A 101 -14.03 3.99 13.70
CA PHE A 101 -13.49 3.82 15.05
C PHE A 101 -13.34 5.15 15.80
N THR A 102 -13.00 6.24 15.12
CA THR A 102 -12.99 7.59 15.71
C THR A 102 -14.40 8.03 16.13
N ILE A 103 -15.44 7.72 15.37
CA ILE A 103 -16.84 7.97 15.79
C ILE A 103 -17.15 7.20 17.08
N PHE A 104 -16.81 5.91 17.14
CA PHE A 104 -17.02 5.09 18.33
C PHE A 104 -16.25 5.64 19.54
N TRP A 105 -15.01 6.09 19.34
CA TRP A 105 -14.20 6.70 20.39
C TRP A 105 -14.81 8.01 20.91
N LYS A 106 -15.33 8.86 20.01
CA LYS A 106 -16.03 10.09 20.39
C LYS A 106 -17.33 9.82 21.13
N LEU A 107 -18.03 8.74 20.80
CA LEU A 107 -19.21 8.30 21.54
C LEU A 107 -18.85 7.87 22.98
N CYS A 108 -17.69 7.24 23.16
CA CYS A 108 -17.14 6.85 24.47
C CYS A 108 -16.64 8.04 25.32
N SER A 109 -16.26 9.17 24.69
CA SER A 109 -15.62 10.31 25.37
C SER A 109 -16.60 11.41 25.83
N LYS A 110 -17.90 11.32 25.51
CA LYS A 110 -18.86 12.36 25.90
C LYS A 110 -19.01 12.40 27.44
N PRO A 111 -18.88 13.60 28.08
CA PRO A 111 -18.95 13.72 29.54
C PRO A 111 -20.35 13.35 30.05
N LYS A 112 -20.37 12.40 30.98
CA LYS A 112 -21.56 11.91 31.69
C LYS A 112 -22.03 12.95 32.70
N ASN A 113 -22.86 13.89 32.24
CA ASN A 113 -23.77 14.58 33.16
C ASN A 113 -25.14 13.90 33.01
N ILE A 114 -25.74 13.56 34.15
CA ILE A 114 -27.06 12.95 34.37
C ILE A 114 -26.96 11.48 34.82
N GLU A 115 -26.93 11.35 36.15
CA GLU A 115 -27.38 10.21 36.94
C GLU A 115 -28.61 9.53 36.31
N HIS A 116 -28.56 8.20 36.22
CA HIS A 116 -29.59 7.27 35.71
C HIS A 116 -29.37 6.75 34.27
N SER A 117 -28.93 5.48 34.20
CA SER A 117 -28.97 4.58 33.03
C SER A 117 -28.34 5.12 31.73
N THR A 118 -27.01 5.27 31.70
CA THR A 118 -26.27 5.70 30.50
C THR A 118 -25.90 4.53 29.60
N CYS A 119 -26.85 4.04 28.81
CA CYS A 119 -26.59 3.09 27.75
C CYS A 119 -25.96 3.77 26.53
N ILE A 120 -24.98 3.13 25.87
CA ILE A 120 -24.53 3.55 24.54
C ILE A 120 -25.51 2.98 23.52
N ASP A 121 -26.25 3.86 22.84
CA ASP A 121 -27.25 3.49 21.85
C ASP A 121 -26.68 3.60 20.43
N PHE A 122 -26.57 2.46 19.74
CA PHE A 122 -26.12 2.35 18.35
C PHE A 122 -27.28 2.30 17.35
N THR A 123 -28.54 2.45 17.78
CA THR A 123 -29.71 2.45 16.87
C THR A 123 -29.62 3.51 15.77
N GLN A 124 -28.88 4.60 15.99
CA GLN A 124 -28.61 5.62 14.95
C GLN A 124 -27.71 5.10 13.82
N PHE A 125 -26.93 4.06 14.08
CA PHE A 125 -26.03 3.39 13.13
C PHE A 125 -26.59 2.05 12.65
N ASP A 126 -27.89 1.80 12.85
CA ASP A 126 -28.55 0.54 12.43
C ASP A 126 -28.34 0.22 10.94
N PHE A 127 -28.19 1.26 10.09
CA PHE A 127 -27.87 1.07 8.66
C PHE A 127 -26.54 0.35 8.40
N MET A 128 -25.59 0.44 9.33
CA MET A 128 -24.26 -0.16 9.23
C MET A 128 -24.25 -1.63 9.61
N PHE A 129 -25.25 -2.06 10.39
CA PHE A 129 -25.37 -3.42 10.85
C PHE A 129 -26.30 -4.21 9.92
N PRO A 130 -25.98 -5.48 9.61
CA PRO A 130 -26.87 -6.33 8.85
C PRO A 130 -28.17 -6.59 9.63
N SER A 131 -29.29 -6.78 8.92
CA SER A 131 -30.64 -6.94 9.49
C SER A 131 -30.83 -8.14 10.44
N SER A 132 -29.80 -8.97 10.62
CA SER A 132 -29.77 -10.11 11.54
C SER A 132 -29.47 -9.75 12.99
N VAL A 133 -28.97 -8.54 13.26
CA VAL A 133 -28.63 -8.09 14.62
C VAL A 133 -29.91 -7.59 15.31
N LYS A 134 -30.17 -8.05 16.53
CA LYS A 134 -31.37 -7.64 17.28
C LYS A 134 -31.17 -6.24 17.85
N GLN A 135 -32.23 -5.42 17.85
CA GLN A 135 -32.21 -4.05 18.40
C GLN A 135 -31.78 -3.96 19.88
N GLU A 136 -31.92 -5.04 20.65
CA GLU A 136 -31.45 -5.14 22.03
C GLU A 136 -29.92 -5.17 22.14
N ASP A 137 -29.22 -5.75 21.15
CA ASP A 137 -27.76 -5.85 21.12
C ASP A 137 -27.10 -4.55 20.62
N LEU A 138 -27.88 -3.63 20.02
CA LEU A 138 -27.41 -2.29 19.65
C LEU A 138 -27.38 -1.32 20.85
N LYS A 139 -27.82 -1.73 22.05
CA LYS A 139 -27.80 -0.90 23.26
C LYS A 139 -26.89 -1.50 24.34
N ILE A 140 -25.77 -0.85 24.59
CA ILE A 140 -24.81 -1.30 25.61
C ILE A 140 -25.05 -0.55 26.92
N CYS A 141 -25.77 -1.16 27.85
CA CYS A 141 -26.14 -0.54 29.13
C CYS A 141 -25.23 -0.93 30.30
N GLU A 142 -24.54 -2.06 30.20
CA GLU A 142 -23.78 -2.62 31.31
C GLU A 142 -22.41 -1.95 31.46
N ALA A 143 -22.10 -1.44 32.66
CA ALA A 143 -20.86 -0.69 32.92
C ALA A 143 -19.58 -1.49 32.60
N HIS A 144 -19.59 -2.81 32.83
CA HIS A 144 -18.50 -3.69 32.43
C HIS A 144 -18.34 -3.74 30.91
N LYS A 145 -19.44 -3.97 30.16
CA LYS A 145 -19.43 -4.03 28.69
C LYS A 145 -19.03 -2.70 28.06
N ILE A 146 -19.43 -1.57 28.64
CA ILE A 146 -19.02 -0.23 28.20
C ILE A 146 -17.51 -0.04 28.37
N LYS A 147 -16.94 -0.42 29.52
CA LYS A 147 -15.49 -0.31 29.75
C LYS A 147 -14.71 -1.20 28.79
N LEU A 148 -15.16 -2.44 28.58
CA LEU A 148 -14.54 -3.39 27.66
C LEU A 148 -14.59 -2.86 26.21
N PHE A 149 -15.76 -2.40 25.73
CA PHE A 149 -15.91 -1.82 24.41
C PHE A 149 -15.02 -0.59 24.19
N CYS A 150 -15.15 0.42 25.05
CA CYS A 150 -14.46 1.69 24.86
C CYS A 150 -12.95 1.59 25.06
N LYS A 151 -12.49 0.89 26.11
CA LYS A 151 -11.07 0.87 26.50
C LYS A 151 -10.30 -0.30 25.92
N ASP A 152 -10.88 -1.49 25.92
CA ASP A 152 -10.16 -2.69 25.47
C ASP A 152 -10.20 -2.91 23.97
N TYR A 153 -11.29 -2.47 23.31
CA TYR A 153 -11.43 -2.60 21.86
C TYR A 153 -11.22 -1.27 21.12
N VAL A 154 -12.09 -0.27 21.33
CA VAL A 154 -12.11 0.95 20.49
C VAL A 154 -10.81 1.74 20.58
N GLU A 155 -10.31 2.03 21.79
CA GLU A 155 -9.03 2.75 22.00
C GLU A 155 -7.87 2.07 21.26
N LYS A 156 -7.73 0.76 21.48
CA LYS A 156 -6.61 -0.03 20.94
C LYS A 156 -6.74 -0.21 19.44
N ALA A 157 -7.96 -0.44 18.94
CA ALA A 157 -8.23 -0.61 17.52
C ALA A 157 -7.98 0.70 16.75
N GLU A 158 -8.50 1.84 17.22
CA GLU A 158 -8.30 3.15 16.60
C GLU A 158 -6.81 3.46 16.45
N PHE A 159 -6.04 3.32 17.53
CA PHE A 159 -4.59 3.56 17.49
C PHE A 159 -3.87 2.65 16.47
N MET A 160 -4.24 1.38 16.40
CA MET A 160 -3.67 0.44 15.43
C MET A 160 -4.06 0.78 13.98
N PHE A 161 -5.26 1.29 13.74
CA PHE A 161 -5.68 1.74 12.41
C PHE A 161 -4.97 3.03 11.98
N ILE A 162 -4.77 3.98 12.90
CA ILE A 162 -3.98 5.20 12.64
C ILE A 162 -2.53 4.84 12.27
N LEU A 163 -1.89 3.92 13.01
CA LEU A 163 -0.55 3.46 12.66
C LEU A 163 -0.50 2.74 11.30
N ALA A 164 -1.52 1.94 10.99
CA ALA A 164 -1.64 1.27 9.69
C ALA A 164 -1.80 2.28 8.54
N MET A 165 -2.61 3.32 8.74
CA MET A 165 -2.80 4.44 7.83
C MET A 165 -1.48 5.15 7.51
N VAL A 166 -0.73 5.54 8.53
CA VAL A 166 0.59 6.19 8.37
C VAL A 166 1.56 5.28 7.63
N SER A 167 1.58 3.99 7.96
CA SER A 167 2.43 3.00 7.28
C SER A 167 2.07 2.85 5.81
N CYS A 168 0.77 2.81 5.49
CA CYS A 168 0.28 2.74 4.12
C CYS A 168 0.67 3.98 3.30
N LEU A 169 0.59 5.17 3.90
CA LEU A 169 1.06 6.42 3.28
C LEU A 169 2.55 6.38 2.96
N LEU A 170 3.39 5.90 3.89
CA LEU A 170 4.82 5.75 3.66
C LEU A 170 5.14 4.78 2.51
N VAL A 171 4.41 3.66 2.42
CA VAL A 171 4.54 2.71 1.31
C VAL A 171 4.19 3.36 -0.03
N ILE A 172 3.07 4.08 -0.10
CA ILE A 172 2.66 4.80 -1.32
C ILE A 172 3.71 5.83 -1.72
N LEU A 173 4.20 6.64 -0.78
CA LEU A 173 5.25 7.62 -1.04
C LEU A 173 6.52 6.94 -1.57
N SER A 174 6.93 5.81 -0.97
CA SER A 174 8.08 5.03 -1.44
C SER A 174 7.89 4.51 -2.86
N LEU A 175 6.73 3.94 -3.19
CA LEU A 175 6.42 3.43 -4.52
C LEU A 175 6.39 4.54 -5.58
N VAL A 176 5.87 5.72 -5.25
CA VAL A 176 5.86 6.88 -6.16
C VAL A 176 7.28 7.38 -6.43
N HIS A 177 8.13 7.50 -5.39
CA HIS A 177 9.54 7.85 -5.59
C HIS A 177 10.27 6.82 -6.43
N TYR A 178 10.00 5.53 -6.20
CA TYR A 178 10.58 4.46 -6.99
C TYR A 178 10.15 4.52 -8.46
N LEU A 179 8.87 4.80 -8.73
CA LEU A 179 8.34 4.99 -10.08
C LEU A 179 8.98 6.20 -10.78
N MET A 180 9.26 7.29 -10.05
CA MET A 180 9.98 8.45 -10.57
C MET A 180 11.42 8.09 -10.96
N CYS A 181 12.13 7.29 -10.15
CA CYS A 181 13.47 6.81 -10.49
C CYS A 181 13.45 5.87 -11.70
N LEU A 182 12.48 4.95 -11.77
CA LEU A 182 12.33 4.04 -12.91
C LEU A 182 12.00 4.80 -14.19
N SER A 183 11.13 5.81 -14.16
CA SER A 183 10.77 6.59 -15.34
C SER A 183 11.95 7.41 -15.87
N ALA A 184 12.75 8.00 -14.99
CA ALA A 184 14.00 8.67 -15.36
C ALA A 184 15.01 7.69 -16.00
N ASN A 185 15.19 6.51 -15.39
CA ASN A 185 16.06 5.47 -15.94
C ASN A 185 15.57 4.95 -17.30
N TYR A 186 14.26 4.77 -17.46
CA TYR A 186 13.64 4.34 -18.72
C TYR A 186 13.84 5.38 -19.83
N ALA A 187 13.61 6.66 -19.52
CA ALA A 187 13.84 7.76 -20.46
C ALA A 187 15.31 7.82 -20.89
N HIS A 188 16.24 7.79 -19.93
CA HIS A 188 17.67 7.79 -20.21
C HIS A 188 18.12 6.62 -21.10
N ILE A 189 17.62 5.40 -20.87
CA ILE A 189 17.94 4.25 -21.72
C ILE A 189 17.36 4.43 -23.13
N ARG A 190 16.12 4.91 -23.24
CA ARG A 190 15.47 5.18 -24.54
C ARG A 190 16.21 6.24 -25.34
N ASP A 191 16.63 7.32 -24.69
CA ASP A 191 17.29 8.44 -25.33
C ASP A 191 18.71 8.06 -25.82
N HIS A 192 19.44 7.25 -25.06
CA HIS A 192 20.72 6.70 -25.52
C HIS A 192 20.60 5.83 -26.77
N GLU A 193 19.56 5.00 -26.87
CA GLU A 193 19.32 4.17 -28.06
C GLU A 193 18.99 5.02 -29.27
N LYS A 194 18.12 6.04 -29.11
CA LYS A 194 17.85 7.02 -30.15
C LYS A 194 19.11 7.72 -30.63
N PHE A 195 20.02 8.06 -29.71
CA PHE A 195 21.30 8.65 -30.06
C PHE A 195 22.21 7.68 -30.83
N GLN A 196 22.26 6.40 -30.45
CA GLN A 196 23.00 5.37 -31.21
C GLN A 196 22.41 5.15 -32.62
N GLU A 197 21.09 5.05 -32.74
CA GLU A 197 20.39 4.91 -34.03
C GLU A 197 20.72 6.09 -34.96
N LEU A 198 20.74 7.32 -34.43
CA LEU A 198 21.10 8.51 -35.20
C LEU A 198 22.56 8.49 -35.66
N GLN A 199 23.50 8.03 -34.83
CA GLN A 199 24.91 7.89 -35.21
C GLN A 199 25.11 6.83 -36.31
N GLU A 200 24.39 5.70 -36.23
CA GLU A 200 24.43 4.65 -37.26
C GLU A 200 23.88 5.17 -38.60
N LEU A 201 22.77 5.92 -38.58
CA LEU A 201 22.22 6.55 -39.78
C LEU A 201 23.17 7.59 -40.40
N GLN A 202 23.86 8.40 -39.58
CA GLN A 202 24.85 9.36 -40.05
C GLN A 202 26.06 8.67 -40.72
N TYR A 203 26.52 7.55 -40.14
CA TYR A 203 27.59 6.74 -40.71
C TYR A 203 27.20 6.15 -42.07
N LEU A 204 25.98 5.61 -42.19
CA LEU A 204 25.46 5.06 -43.45
C LEU A 204 25.20 6.12 -44.52
N THR A 205 24.85 7.35 -44.12
CA THR A 205 24.56 8.45 -45.05
C THR A 205 25.84 9.13 -45.56
N ASN A 206 26.95 9.08 -44.80
CA ASN A 206 28.23 9.68 -45.18
C ASN A 206 29.39 8.65 -45.26
N PRO A 207 29.29 7.57 -46.05
CA PRO A 207 30.39 6.62 -46.20
C PRO A 207 31.62 7.27 -46.87
N ASP A 208 31.39 8.25 -47.75
CA ASP A 208 32.43 8.90 -48.56
C ASP A 208 33.28 9.92 -47.80
N LEU A 209 32.78 10.48 -46.69
CA LEU A 209 33.53 11.46 -45.88
C LEU A 209 34.70 10.81 -45.13
N HIS A 210 34.59 9.51 -44.81
CA HIS A 210 35.67 8.73 -44.21
C HIS A 210 36.58 8.08 -45.25
N ALA A 211 36.05 7.59 -46.38
CA ALA A 211 36.87 7.05 -47.47
C ALA A 211 37.78 8.10 -48.15
N SER A 212 37.41 9.38 -48.09
CA SER A 212 38.27 10.49 -48.53
C SER A 212 39.35 10.87 -47.52
N LYS A 213 39.18 10.53 -46.23
CA LYS A 213 40.16 10.86 -45.17
C LYS A 213 41.32 9.86 -45.13
N ASP A 214 41.10 8.64 -45.60
CA ASP A 214 42.15 7.62 -45.75
C ASP A 214 42.89 7.69 -47.10
N ARG A 215 42.58 8.70 -47.94
CA ARG A 215 43.14 8.86 -49.29
C ARG A 215 44.12 10.04 -49.44
N PHE A 216 44.51 10.67 -48.33
CA PHE A 216 45.55 11.72 -48.29
C PHE A 216 46.55 11.46 -47.16
#